data_AF-A0A5N6W209-F1
#
_entry.id   AF-A0A5N6W209-F1
#
_cell.length_a   1.000
_cell.length_b   1.000
_cell.length_c   1.000
_cell.angle_alpha   90.00
_cell.angle_beta   90.00
_cell.angle_gamma   90.00
#
_symmetry.space_group_name_H-M   'P 1'
#
loop_
_entity.id
_entity.type
_entity.pdbx_description
1 polymer ?
#
loop_
_entity_poly.entity_id
_entity_poly.type
_entity_poly.pdbx_seq_one_letter_code
_entity_poly.pdbx_strand_id
1 'polypeptide(L)'
;MESKLTNKMETLEQAVSEGDLILLYAPEKRAIMLLVLSSPGSQISNPKIWTIFVRQVKVDYLDEPGRCVVSGPDVYYNQEDDHTSEDDSTPEDDDLFIEASSESILSTFVARYPVESEVRYRVNPHGRDVLKYYWGGNCPFCYGHGWYCPGCGPAQLFPDLFGGCSVDQSCPVCLGFDFAMEDKIQLRGVEEYEDRLAKGECPFGFLGELAELKGEILEMVRERYELIDARRQEMGLSGYDVDDIVESWFPDGDDE
;
A
#
# COMPACT_ATOMS: atom_id res chain seq x y z
N MET A 1 -27.25 19.26 35.10
CA MET A 1 -27.12 19.24 33.63
C MET A 1 -25.63 19.23 33.35
N GLU A 2 -25.03 18.05 33.35
CA GLU A 2 -23.58 17.91 33.12
C GLU A 2 -23.31 18.01 31.62
N SER A 3 -22.45 18.96 31.28
CA SER A 3 -21.82 19.10 29.98
C SER A 3 -21.08 17.80 29.67
N LYS A 4 -21.61 16.98 28.75
CA LYS A 4 -20.84 15.93 28.11
C LYS A 4 -19.77 16.63 27.28
N LEU A 5 -18.55 16.67 27.82
CA LEU A 5 -17.36 17.09 27.09
C LEU A 5 -17.32 16.36 25.75
N THR A 6 -17.37 17.13 24.67
CA THR A 6 -17.13 16.65 23.32
C THR A 6 -15.67 16.26 23.21
N ASN A 7 -15.36 14.96 23.27
CA ASN A 7 -14.00 14.41 23.09
C ASN A 7 -13.46 14.54 21.64
N LYS A 8 -14.07 15.40 20.82
CA LYS A 8 -13.63 15.63 19.44
C LYS A 8 -12.60 16.74 19.44
N MET A 9 -11.42 16.50 18.90
CA MET A 9 -10.39 17.54 18.82
C MET A 9 -10.89 18.68 17.94
N GLU A 10 -10.78 19.91 18.43
CA GLU A 10 -11.18 21.13 17.75
C GLU A 10 -10.08 21.71 16.84
N THR A 11 -8.87 21.18 16.95
CA THR A 11 -7.67 21.62 16.23
C THR A 11 -6.89 20.41 15.72
N LEU A 12 -6.18 20.58 14.61
CA LEU A 12 -5.14 19.63 14.19
C LEU A 12 -3.85 19.89 14.96
N GLU A 13 -3.02 18.85 15.12
CA GLU A 13 -1.71 18.93 15.82
C GLU A 13 -0.58 19.44 14.92
N GLN A 14 -0.84 19.58 13.63
CA GLN A 14 0.12 20.04 12.63
C GLN A 14 -0.54 20.99 11.64
N ALA A 15 0.28 21.83 11.01
CA ALA A 15 -0.15 22.71 9.92
C ALA A 15 -0.62 21.88 8.71
N VAL A 16 -1.57 22.44 7.96
CA VAL A 16 -2.07 21.87 6.70
C VAL A 16 -2.10 22.93 5.62
N SER A 17 -1.79 22.50 4.40
CA SER A 17 -1.77 23.30 3.17
C SER A 17 -2.74 22.72 2.15
N GLU A 18 -3.10 23.52 1.15
CA GLU A 18 -3.82 23.02 -0.02
C GLU A 18 -3.05 21.88 -0.69
N GLY A 19 -3.76 20.82 -1.07
CA GLY A 19 -3.19 19.60 -1.62
C GLY A 19 -2.85 18.52 -0.60
N ASP A 20 -2.76 18.85 0.70
CA ASP A 20 -2.53 17.84 1.75
C ASP A 20 -3.72 16.88 1.85
N LEU A 21 -3.41 15.65 2.26
CA LEU A 21 -4.41 14.61 2.54
C LEU A 21 -4.65 14.52 4.05
N ILE A 22 -5.90 14.25 4.45
CA ILE A 22 -6.28 14.01 5.84
C ILE A 22 -7.08 12.73 5.92
N LEU A 23 -6.52 11.73 6.59
CA LEU A 23 -7.24 10.52 6.99
C LEU A 23 -7.92 10.77 8.34
N LEU A 24 -9.24 10.77 8.33
CA LEU A 24 -10.10 10.92 9.50
C LEU A 24 -10.66 9.55 9.88
N TYR A 25 -10.44 9.12 11.13
CA TYR A 25 -10.84 7.79 11.57
C TYR A 25 -11.22 7.78 13.05
N ALA A 26 -11.98 6.75 13.45
CA ALA A 26 -12.25 6.41 14.83
C ALA A 26 -12.30 4.88 14.97
N PRO A 27 -11.98 4.30 16.14
CA PRO A 27 -12.05 2.86 16.35
C PRO A 27 -13.42 2.28 15.96
N GLU A 28 -13.41 1.17 15.20
CA GLU A 28 -14.62 0.47 14.73
C GLU A 28 -15.57 1.30 13.86
N LYS A 29 -15.13 2.45 13.36
CA LYS A 29 -15.89 3.30 12.44
C LYS A 29 -15.19 3.36 11.10
N ARG A 30 -15.98 3.53 10.04
CA ARG A 30 -15.48 3.73 8.69
C ARG A 30 -14.64 5.00 8.64
N ALA A 31 -13.36 4.87 8.30
CA ALA A 31 -12.50 6.02 8.05
C ALA A 31 -12.88 6.71 6.73
N ILE A 32 -12.51 7.98 6.60
CA ILE A 32 -12.68 8.75 5.37
C ILE A 32 -11.38 9.46 5.03
N MET A 33 -11.12 9.60 3.73
CA MET A 33 -10.00 10.37 3.21
C MET A 33 -10.51 11.71 2.71
N LEU A 34 -9.79 12.78 3.05
CA LEU A 34 -10.14 14.15 2.72
C LEU A 34 -8.95 14.83 2.04
N LEU A 35 -9.20 15.54 0.94
CA LEU A 35 -8.25 16.43 0.28
C LEU A 35 -8.45 17.86 0.80
N VAL A 36 -7.37 18.54 1.21
CA VAL A 36 -7.42 19.94 1.62
C VAL A 36 -7.51 20.84 0.39
N LEU A 37 -8.61 21.58 0.28
CA LEU A 37 -8.82 22.55 -0.80
C LEU A 37 -8.38 23.96 -0.41
N SER A 38 -8.53 24.33 0.87
CA SER A 38 -7.97 25.58 1.39
C SER A 38 -7.82 25.54 2.90
N SER A 39 -6.85 26.32 3.40
CA SER A 39 -6.49 26.44 4.82
C SER A 39 -6.02 27.87 5.09
N PRO A 40 -6.21 28.43 6.31
CA PRO A 40 -5.76 29.78 6.66
C PRO A 40 -4.22 29.99 6.64
N GLY A 41 -3.46 29.02 6.16
CA GLY A 41 -2.04 29.15 5.80
C GLY A 41 -1.13 28.22 6.59
N SER A 42 -0.04 27.80 5.96
CA SER A 42 1.01 26.91 6.51
C SER A 42 1.75 27.46 7.75
N GLN A 43 1.43 28.67 8.19
CA GLN A 43 2.08 29.35 9.33
C GLN A 43 1.45 29.02 10.69
N ILE A 44 0.25 28.42 10.71
CA ILE A 44 -0.45 28.06 11.95
C ILE A 44 -0.19 26.59 12.24
N SER A 45 0.57 26.30 13.30
CA SER A 45 0.91 24.93 13.71
C SER A 45 -0.30 24.12 14.20
N ASN A 46 -1.34 24.77 14.70
CA ASN A 46 -2.56 24.13 15.22
C ASN A 46 -3.82 24.76 14.61
N PRO A 47 -4.10 24.51 13.32
CA PRO A 47 -5.25 25.11 12.66
C PRO A 47 -6.56 24.55 13.23
N LYS A 48 -7.56 25.41 13.34
CA LYS A 48 -8.91 25.06 13.83
C LYS A 48 -9.68 24.31 12.74
N ILE A 49 -10.33 23.20 13.07
CA ILE A 49 -10.98 22.34 12.06
C ILE A 49 -12.11 23.04 11.29
N TRP A 50 -12.75 24.07 11.85
CA TRP A 50 -13.79 24.85 11.14
C TRP A 50 -13.22 25.90 10.17
N THR A 51 -11.90 26.07 10.12
CA THR A 51 -11.21 26.99 9.20
C THR A 51 -10.64 26.29 7.97
N ILE A 52 -10.68 24.96 7.92
CA ILE A 52 -10.10 24.15 6.84
C ILE A 52 -11.23 23.68 5.93
N PHE A 53 -11.14 23.98 4.63
CA PHE A 53 -12.09 23.51 3.61
C PHE A 53 -11.52 22.27 2.91
N VAL A 54 -12.32 21.21 2.84
CA VAL A 54 -11.88 19.90 2.38
C VAL A 54 -12.91 19.25 1.47
N ARG A 55 -12.46 18.31 0.65
CA ARG A 55 -13.30 17.42 -0.18
C ARG A 55 -13.07 15.97 0.22
N GLN A 56 -14.15 15.21 0.38
CA GLN A 56 -14.03 13.76 0.54
C GLN A 56 -13.59 13.12 -0.78
N VAL A 57 -12.54 12.30 -0.72
CA VAL A 57 -11.98 11.59 -1.88
C VAL A 57 -12.00 10.08 -1.62
N LYS A 58 -12.21 9.30 -2.68
CA LYS A 58 -12.09 7.84 -2.60
C LYS A 58 -10.60 7.46 -2.57
N VAL A 59 -10.30 6.40 -1.84
CA VAL A 59 -8.97 5.79 -1.85
C VAL A 59 -9.01 4.57 -2.76
N ASP A 60 -8.02 4.47 -3.63
CA ASP A 60 -7.83 3.40 -4.57
C ASP A 60 -6.35 3.01 -4.66
N TYR A 61 -6.07 1.99 -5.46
CA TYR A 61 -4.73 1.51 -5.76
C TYR A 61 -4.40 1.55 -7.25
N LEU A 62 -5.43 1.73 -8.09
CA LEU A 62 -5.25 2.09 -9.49
C LEU A 62 -5.14 3.61 -9.61
N ASP A 63 -4.28 4.05 -10.52
CA ASP A 63 -3.99 5.46 -10.75
C ASP A 63 -5.12 6.13 -11.54
N GLU A 64 -6.33 6.14 -10.96
CA GLU A 64 -7.51 6.76 -11.55
C GLU A 64 -7.59 8.24 -11.17
N PRO A 65 -7.85 9.14 -12.14
CA PRO A 65 -8.09 10.56 -11.91
C PRO A 65 -9.14 10.81 -10.82
N GLY A 66 -8.87 11.79 -9.95
CA GLY A 66 -9.80 12.20 -8.90
C GLY A 66 -9.79 11.30 -7.67
N ARG A 67 -8.90 10.29 -7.63
CA ARG A 67 -8.75 9.38 -6.48
C ARG A 67 -7.44 9.61 -5.73
N CYS A 68 -7.47 9.25 -4.45
CA CYS A 68 -6.27 9.09 -3.66
C CYS A 68 -5.69 7.71 -3.91
N VAL A 69 -4.44 7.64 -4.34
CA VAL A 69 -3.75 6.41 -4.71
C VAL A 69 -2.77 6.01 -3.62
N VAL A 70 -2.76 4.73 -3.26
CA VAL A 70 -1.82 4.13 -2.32
C VAL A 70 -0.84 3.22 -3.05
N SER A 71 0.45 3.51 -2.92
CA SER A 71 1.55 2.71 -3.47
C SER A 71 2.61 2.52 -2.38
N GLY A 72 2.40 1.50 -1.53
CA GLY A 72 3.32 1.20 -0.44
C GLY A 72 3.32 2.31 0.62
N PRO A 73 4.49 2.89 0.97
CA PRO A 73 4.54 3.97 1.95
C PRO A 73 3.87 5.25 1.44
N ASP A 74 3.83 5.44 0.12
CA ASP A 74 3.40 6.67 -0.52
C ASP A 74 1.89 6.69 -0.73
N VAL A 75 1.31 7.86 -0.43
CA VAL A 75 -0.11 8.15 -0.63
C VAL A 75 -0.21 9.52 -1.27
N TYR A 76 -0.82 9.58 -2.45
CA TYR A 76 -0.93 10.82 -3.20
C TYR A 76 -2.34 10.97 -3.79
N TYR A 77 -2.67 12.17 -4.23
CA TYR A 77 -3.91 12.44 -4.93
C TYR A 77 -3.60 12.55 -6.42
N ASN A 78 -4.23 11.69 -7.23
CA ASN A 78 -4.12 11.78 -8.67
C ASN A 78 -5.04 12.91 -9.16
N GLN A 79 -4.44 14.05 -9.48
CA GLN A 79 -5.17 15.18 -10.06
C GLN A 79 -5.67 14.77 -11.44
N GLU A 80 -6.91 15.13 -11.77
CA GLU A 80 -7.41 14.90 -13.12
C GLU A 80 -6.49 15.63 -14.12
N ASP A 81 -5.84 14.87 -15.00
CA ASP A 81 -5.20 15.46 -16.17
C ASP A 81 -6.32 16.10 -17.01
N ASP A 82 -6.15 17.39 -17.35
CA ASP A 82 -7.04 18.17 -18.24
C ASP A 82 -6.94 17.69 -19.71
N HIS A 83 -6.65 16.40 -19.91
CA HIS A 83 -6.56 15.73 -21.18
C HIS A 83 -7.81 14.87 -21.37
N THR A 84 -8.81 15.50 -21.98
CA THR A 84 -9.94 14.86 -22.65
C THR A 84 -9.51 13.56 -23.33
N SER A 85 -9.95 12.44 -22.77
CA SER A 85 -10.24 11.25 -23.58
C SER A 85 -11.59 10.72 -23.14
N GLU A 86 -12.55 10.90 -24.04
CA GLU A 86 -13.80 10.18 -24.06
C GLU A 86 -13.47 8.69 -24.19
N ASP A 87 -13.78 7.85 -23.21
CA ASP A 87 -14.45 6.58 -23.51
C ASP A 87 -15.19 5.99 -22.31
N ASP A 88 -16.29 5.37 -22.67
CA ASP A 88 -17.40 4.82 -21.90
C ASP A 88 -17.05 3.45 -21.32
N SER A 89 -17.31 3.23 -20.03
CA SER A 89 -17.51 1.89 -19.47
C SER A 89 -18.18 1.98 -18.10
N THR A 90 -19.49 1.75 -18.10
CA THR A 90 -20.23 1.29 -16.92
C THR A 90 -19.91 -0.19 -16.66
N PRO A 91 -19.88 -0.59 -15.39
CA PRO A 91 -20.79 -1.65 -14.98
C PRO A 91 -21.59 -1.27 -13.73
N GLU A 92 -22.89 -1.57 -13.82
CA GLU A 92 -23.84 -1.58 -12.73
C GLU A 92 -23.47 -2.69 -11.72
N ASP A 93 -23.39 -2.35 -10.43
CA ASP A 93 -24.02 -3.11 -9.35
C ASP A 93 -23.96 -2.36 -8.01
N ASP A 94 -25.16 -2.16 -7.46
CA ASP A 94 -25.59 -1.78 -6.11
C ASP A 94 -24.53 -1.48 -5.03
N ASP A 95 -24.40 -0.19 -4.67
CA ASP A 95 -24.69 0.24 -3.30
C ASP A 95 -25.07 1.72 -3.26
N LEU A 96 -26.24 1.99 -2.67
CA LEU A 96 -26.98 3.25 -2.60
C LEU A 96 -26.26 4.35 -1.81
N PHE A 97 -25.18 4.93 -2.34
CA PHE A 97 -24.77 6.32 -2.07
C PHE A 97 -24.03 6.87 -3.28
N ILE A 98 -24.77 7.53 -4.18
CA ILE A 98 -24.19 8.56 -5.05
C ILE A 98 -23.73 9.69 -4.10
N GLU A 99 -22.55 9.54 -3.49
CA GLU A 99 -21.87 10.64 -2.81
C GLU A 99 -21.39 11.60 -3.89
N ALA A 100 -22.22 12.60 -4.21
CA ALA A 100 -21.72 13.86 -4.72
C ALA A 100 -20.51 14.24 -3.86
N SER A 101 -19.38 14.58 -4.48
CA SER A 101 -18.17 15.06 -3.83
C SER A 101 -18.52 16.17 -2.84
N SER A 102 -18.72 15.81 -1.57
CA SER A 102 -19.19 16.78 -0.60
C SER A 102 -17.98 17.61 -0.22
N GLU A 103 -17.92 18.84 -0.72
CA GLU A 103 -16.97 19.85 -0.28
C GLU A 103 -17.55 20.56 0.95
N SER A 104 -16.80 20.65 2.04
CA SER A 104 -17.25 21.32 3.25
C SER A 104 -16.09 21.68 4.16
N ILE A 105 -16.39 22.38 5.24
CA ILE A 105 -15.43 22.56 6.33
C ILE A 105 -15.17 21.23 7.04
N LEU A 106 -13.93 21.00 7.48
CA LEU A 106 -13.51 19.74 8.11
C LEU A 106 -14.37 19.37 9.34
N SER A 107 -14.82 20.36 10.12
CA SER A 107 -15.72 20.12 11.26
C SER A 107 -17.04 19.44 10.90
N THR A 108 -17.56 19.65 9.68
CA THR A 108 -18.77 18.96 9.19
C THR A 108 -18.56 17.46 9.14
N PHE A 109 -17.40 17.00 8.70
CA PHE A 109 -17.07 15.57 8.62
C PHE A 109 -16.85 14.95 10.00
N VAL A 110 -16.15 15.67 10.87
CA VAL A 110 -15.95 15.29 12.27
C VAL A 110 -17.29 15.13 13.00
N ALA A 111 -18.28 15.98 12.68
CA ALA A 111 -19.62 15.90 13.24
C ALA A 111 -20.40 14.65 12.80
N ARG A 112 -20.06 14.00 11.68
CA ARG A 112 -20.72 12.76 11.20
C ARG A 112 -20.47 11.57 12.13
N TYR A 113 -19.37 11.58 12.87
CA TYR A 113 -19.08 10.53 13.85
C TYR A 113 -19.97 10.68 15.09
N PRO A 114 -20.35 9.59 15.77
CA PRO A 114 -21.04 9.66 17.06
C PRO A 114 -20.28 10.50 18.10
N VAL A 115 -21.00 11.08 19.07
CA VAL A 115 -20.43 12.03 20.05
C VAL A 115 -19.40 11.36 20.96
N GLU A 116 -19.60 10.09 21.25
CA GLU A 116 -18.73 9.24 22.06
C GLU A 116 -17.50 8.71 21.31
N SER A 117 -17.41 8.91 20.00
CA SER A 117 -16.27 8.44 19.21
C SER A 117 -15.04 9.30 19.46
N GLU A 118 -13.91 8.65 19.72
CA GLU A 118 -12.60 9.28 19.76
C GLU A 118 -12.09 9.47 18.32
N VAL A 119 -12.44 10.62 17.73
CA VAL A 119 -12.07 10.97 16.36
C VAL A 119 -10.60 11.40 16.32
N ARG A 120 -9.83 10.77 15.44
CA ARG A 120 -8.40 11.03 15.22
C ARG A 120 -8.12 11.42 13.77
N TYR A 121 -7.01 12.12 13.58
CA TYR A 121 -6.59 12.68 12.30
C TYR A 121 -5.17 12.22 11.97
N ARG A 122 -4.89 11.96 10.70
CA ARG A 122 -3.53 11.81 10.15
C ARG A 122 -3.43 12.69 8.91
N VAL A 123 -2.63 13.74 8.98
CA VAL A 123 -2.31 14.58 7.83
C VAL A 123 -1.17 13.93 7.06
N ASN A 124 -1.27 13.86 5.73
CA ASN A 124 -0.38 13.15 4.82
C ASN A 124 -0.07 11.74 5.34
N PRO A 125 -1.12 10.89 5.44
CA PRO A 125 -0.99 9.56 6.03
C PRO A 125 0.00 8.72 5.22
N HIS A 126 0.81 7.94 5.94
CA HIS A 126 1.61 6.90 5.32
C HIS A 126 0.70 5.78 4.83
N GLY A 127 1.05 5.04 3.77
CA GLY A 127 0.17 3.98 3.25
C GLY A 127 -0.17 2.89 4.28
N ARG A 128 0.68 2.67 5.30
CA ARG A 128 0.36 1.78 6.43
C ARG A 128 -0.84 2.25 7.25
N ASP A 129 -1.01 3.56 7.40
CA ASP A 129 -2.15 4.15 8.10
C ASP A 129 -3.42 3.94 7.26
N VAL A 130 -3.32 4.08 5.94
CA VAL A 130 -4.44 3.86 5.01
C VAL A 130 -4.84 2.39 4.99
N LEU A 131 -3.89 1.46 4.83
CA LEU A 131 -4.12 0.02 4.92
C LEU A 131 -4.82 -0.33 6.24
N LYS A 132 -4.32 0.16 7.36
CA LYS A 132 -4.84 -0.17 8.69
C LYS A 132 -6.22 0.42 8.95
N TYR A 133 -6.43 1.71 8.70
CA TYR A 133 -7.64 2.40 9.16
C TYR A 133 -8.69 2.59 8.08
N TYR A 134 -8.29 2.78 6.82
CA TYR A 134 -9.23 2.95 5.71
C TYR A 134 -9.70 1.60 5.16
N TRP A 135 -8.78 0.68 4.90
CA TRP A 135 -9.10 -0.67 4.42
C TRP A 135 -9.20 -1.73 5.52
N GLY A 136 -9.06 -1.34 6.80
CA GLY A 136 -9.26 -2.24 7.93
C GLY A 136 -8.26 -3.40 8.00
N GLY A 137 -7.04 -3.21 7.48
CA GLY A 137 -6.00 -4.24 7.38
C GLY A 137 -6.13 -5.16 6.16
N ASN A 138 -7.17 -5.00 5.35
CA ASN A 138 -7.41 -5.85 4.19
C ASN A 138 -7.11 -5.08 2.91
N CYS A 139 -5.88 -5.22 2.38
CA CYS A 139 -5.54 -4.66 1.09
C CYS A 139 -6.55 -5.13 0.03
N PRO A 140 -7.13 -4.23 -0.79
CA PRO A 140 -8.11 -4.63 -1.81
C PRO A 140 -7.52 -5.51 -2.90
N PHE A 141 -6.20 -5.54 -3.05
CA PHE A 141 -5.49 -6.32 -4.07
C PHE A 141 -5.02 -7.70 -3.56
N CYS A 142 -4.26 -7.72 -2.47
CA CYS A 142 -3.67 -8.96 -1.93
C CYS A 142 -4.32 -9.46 -0.63
N TYR A 143 -5.45 -8.87 -0.22
CA TYR A 143 -6.19 -9.24 0.99
C TYR A 143 -5.36 -9.23 2.28
N GLY A 144 -4.29 -8.44 2.32
CA GLY A 144 -3.42 -8.29 3.49
C GLY A 144 -2.23 -9.27 3.56
N HIS A 145 -2.04 -10.15 2.56
CA HIS A 145 -0.90 -11.07 2.54
C HIS A 145 0.46 -10.35 2.35
N GLY A 146 0.45 -9.22 1.65
CA GLY A 146 1.65 -8.46 1.29
C GLY A 146 2.43 -9.04 0.10
N TRP A 147 1.97 -10.16 -0.46
CA TRP A 147 2.48 -10.77 -1.68
C TRP A 147 1.31 -11.19 -2.57
N TYR A 148 1.59 -11.50 -3.83
CA TYR A 148 0.63 -12.04 -4.77
C TYR A 148 1.32 -12.95 -5.80
N CYS A 149 0.54 -13.79 -6.48
CA CYS A 149 1.02 -14.62 -7.58
C CYS A 149 0.92 -13.84 -8.90
N PRO A 150 2.05 -13.52 -9.57
CA PRO A 150 2.06 -12.64 -10.74
C PRO A 150 1.51 -13.28 -12.02
N GLY A 151 1.35 -14.61 -12.06
CA GLY A 151 0.68 -15.32 -13.15
C GLY A 151 -0.83 -15.54 -12.96
N CYS A 152 -1.42 -15.07 -11.84
CA CYS A 152 -2.80 -15.38 -11.46
C CYS A 152 -3.65 -14.15 -11.13
N GLY A 153 -4.97 -14.30 -11.27
CA GLY A 153 -5.98 -13.39 -10.72
C GLY A 153 -5.73 -11.91 -11.02
N PRO A 154 -5.63 -11.04 -9.98
CA PRO A 154 -5.58 -9.59 -10.14
C PRO A 154 -4.26 -9.06 -10.74
N ALA A 155 -3.26 -9.92 -11.00
CA ALA A 155 -2.01 -9.53 -11.66
C ALA A 155 -2.22 -8.82 -13.01
N GLN A 156 -3.34 -9.07 -13.69
CA GLN A 156 -3.71 -8.38 -14.94
C GLN A 156 -3.88 -6.86 -14.77
N LEU A 157 -4.14 -6.39 -13.55
CA LEU A 157 -4.25 -4.96 -13.23
C LEU A 157 -2.89 -4.25 -13.19
N PHE A 158 -1.79 -5.01 -13.12
CA PHE A 158 -0.42 -4.50 -13.18
C PHE A 158 0.39 -5.26 -14.24
N PRO A 159 0.18 -4.96 -15.55
CA PRO A 159 0.78 -5.72 -16.64
C PRO A 159 2.32 -5.77 -16.58
N ASP A 160 2.96 -4.70 -16.13
CA ASP A 160 4.41 -4.62 -16.00
C ASP A 160 4.97 -5.57 -14.94
N LEU A 161 4.13 -5.99 -13.99
CA LEU A 161 4.48 -6.94 -12.95
C LEU A 161 4.04 -8.39 -13.28
N PHE A 162 3.41 -8.63 -14.42
CA PHE A 162 2.99 -9.97 -14.85
C PHE A 162 4.19 -10.93 -14.99
N GLY A 163 4.02 -12.18 -14.59
CA GLY A 163 5.13 -13.13 -14.44
C GLY A 163 4.70 -14.59 -14.32
N GLY A 164 5.59 -15.43 -13.80
CA GLY A 164 5.34 -16.85 -13.56
C GLY A 164 4.26 -17.09 -12.49
N CYS A 165 3.73 -18.30 -12.45
CA CYS A 165 2.85 -18.74 -11.35
C CYS A 165 3.67 -19.32 -10.19
N SER A 166 3.03 -19.42 -9.02
CA SER A 166 3.60 -20.08 -7.84
C SER A 166 4.88 -19.43 -7.29
N VAL A 167 4.98 -18.11 -7.46
CA VAL A 167 6.03 -17.29 -6.85
C VAL A 167 5.41 -16.22 -5.96
N ASP A 168 6.08 -15.91 -4.86
CA ASP A 168 5.66 -14.88 -3.91
C ASP A 168 6.30 -13.55 -4.28
N GLN A 169 5.62 -12.80 -5.16
CA GLN A 169 6.05 -11.46 -5.54
C GLN A 169 5.41 -10.41 -4.62
N SER A 170 6.18 -9.38 -4.27
CA SER A 170 5.76 -8.26 -3.44
C SER A 170 4.51 -7.57 -4.00
N CYS A 171 3.53 -7.34 -3.14
CA CYS A 171 2.29 -6.66 -3.55
C CYS A 171 2.56 -5.19 -3.89
N PRO A 172 2.23 -4.71 -5.11
CA PRO A 172 2.50 -3.33 -5.52
C PRO A 172 1.72 -2.29 -4.72
N VAL A 173 0.56 -2.66 -4.17
CA VAL A 173 -0.25 -1.78 -3.33
C VAL A 173 0.29 -1.69 -1.91
N CYS A 174 0.62 -2.85 -1.31
CA CYS A 174 1.07 -2.89 0.07
C CYS A 174 2.50 -2.42 0.25
N LEU A 175 3.41 -2.77 -0.67
CA LEU A 175 4.84 -2.53 -0.51
C LEU A 175 5.35 -1.40 -1.43
N GLY A 176 4.55 -1.02 -2.42
CA GLY A 176 4.83 0.03 -3.40
C GLY A 176 5.10 -0.56 -4.78
N PHE A 177 4.62 0.11 -5.82
CA PHE A 177 4.77 -0.35 -7.20
C PHE A 177 6.24 -0.47 -7.59
N ASP A 178 7.03 0.58 -7.33
CA ASP A 178 8.47 0.59 -7.65
C ASP A 178 9.21 -0.50 -6.88
N PHE A 179 8.89 -0.69 -5.61
CA PHE A 179 9.46 -1.77 -4.80
C PHE A 179 9.09 -3.15 -5.37
N ALA A 180 7.84 -3.35 -5.79
CA ALA A 180 7.41 -4.60 -6.41
C ALA A 180 8.09 -4.85 -7.78
N MET A 181 8.42 -3.79 -8.52
CA MET A 181 9.20 -3.88 -9.76
C MET A 181 10.64 -4.28 -9.49
N GLU A 182 11.28 -3.70 -8.47
CA GLU A 182 12.63 -4.08 -8.04
C GLU A 182 12.67 -5.54 -7.54
N ASP A 183 11.70 -5.94 -6.72
CA ASP A 183 11.55 -7.31 -6.25
C ASP A 183 11.42 -8.31 -7.43
N LYS A 184 10.61 -7.95 -8.44
CA LYS A 184 10.47 -8.76 -9.66
C LYS A 184 11.81 -8.96 -10.39
N ILE A 185 12.65 -7.93 -10.44
CA ILE A 185 13.98 -8.03 -11.09
C ILE A 185 14.87 -9.00 -10.31
N GLN A 186 14.88 -8.91 -8.98
CA GLN A 186 15.65 -9.81 -8.13
C GLN A 186 15.16 -11.25 -8.22
N LEU A 187 13.84 -11.46 -8.20
CA LEU A 187 13.22 -12.78 -8.36
C LEU A 187 13.62 -13.42 -9.70
N ARG A 188 13.61 -12.67 -10.80
CA ARG A 188 14.06 -13.18 -12.11
C ARG A 188 15.54 -13.57 -12.11
N GLY A 189 16.38 -12.83 -11.37
CA GLY A 189 17.78 -13.17 -11.19
C GLY A 189 17.94 -14.52 -10.48
N VAL A 190 17.17 -14.76 -9.42
CA VAL A 190 17.13 -16.05 -8.71
C VAL A 190 16.67 -17.16 -9.67
N GLU A 191 15.56 -16.97 -10.38
CA GLU A 191 15.03 -17.94 -11.34
C GLU A 191 16.05 -18.30 -12.44
N GLU A 192 16.80 -17.33 -12.96
CA GLU A 192 17.84 -17.57 -13.98
C GLU A 192 18.96 -18.47 -13.44
N TYR A 193 19.40 -18.23 -12.20
CA TYR A 193 20.46 -19.02 -11.57
C TYR A 193 19.98 -20.43 -11.21
N GLU A 194 18.74 -20.57 -10.75
CA GLU A 194 18.09 -21.86 -10.53
C GLU A 194 17.96 -22.66 -11.83
N ASP A 195 17.56 -22.01 -12.92
CA ASP A 195 17.47 -22.61 -14.25
C ASP A 195 18.82 -23.16 -14.72
N ARG A 196 19.91 -22.40 -14.49
CA ARG A 196 21.28 -22.81 -14.81
C ARG A 196 21.72 -23.99 -13.94
N LEU A 197 21.41 -23.94 -12.65
CA LEU A 197 21.66 -25.04 -11.72
C LEU A 197 20.94 -26.32 -12.18
N ALA A 198 19.65 -26.21 -12.55
CA ALA A 198 18.83 -27.32 -13.02
C ALA A 198 19.33 -27.93 -14.33
N LYS A 199 19.89 -27.12 -15.24
CA LYS A 199 20.48 -27.57 -16.51
C LYS A 199 21.90 -28.11 -16.34
N GLY A 200 22.51 -27.98 -15.16
CA GLY A 200 23.92 -28.30 -14.92
C GLY A 200 24.87 -27.36 -15.68
N GLU A 201 24.40 -26.17 -16.06
CA GLU A 201 25.16 -25.16 -16.79
C GLU A 201 26.02 -24.37 -15.81
N CYS A 202 27.09 -25.00 -15.32
CA CYS A 202 28.14 -24.29 -14.59
C CYS A 202 29.08 -23.60 -15.58
N PRO A 203 29.39 -22.30 -15.38
CA PRO A 203 30.29 -21.58 -16.28
C PRO A 203 31.74 -22.09 -16.29
N PHE A 204 32.14 -23.03 -15.41
CA PHE A 204 33.56 -23.39 -15.21
C PHE A 204 33.91 -24.92 -15.27
N GLY A 205 32.94 -25.85 -15.30
CA GLY A 205 33.11 -27.28 -15.62
C GLY A 205 33.35 -28.32 -14.50
N PHE A 206 33.27 -28.01 -13.20
CA PHE A 206 33.53 -28.95 -12.08
C PHE A 206 32.48 -28.96 -10.93
N LEU A 207 32.38 -30.07 -10.19
CA LEU A 207 31.45 -30.31 -9.05
C LEU A 207 31.48 -29.24 -7.92
N GLY A 208 32.63 -28.58 -7.70
CA GLY A 208 32.73 -27.48 -6.72
C GLY A 208 31.87 -26.27 -7.08
N GLU A 209 31.58 -26.09 -8.37
CA GLU A 209 30.89 -24.91 -8.91
C GLU A 209 29.38 -25.00 -8.75
N LEU A 210 28.82 -26.21 -8.60
CA LEU A 210 27.41 -26.38 -8.28
C LEU A 210 27.12 -25.96 -6.83
N ALA A 211 28.05 -26.25 -5.92
CA ALA A 211 27.96 -25.79 -4.53
C ALA A 211 28.13 -24.27 -4.43
N GLU A 212 29.05 -23.70 -5.22
CA GLU A 212 29.22 -22.24 -5.33
C GLU A 212 27.96 -21.58 -5.92
N LEU A 213 27.40 -22.11 -7.01
CA LEU A 213 26.17 -21.59 -7.62
C LEU A 213 24.96 -21.67 -6.67
N LYS A 214 24.84 -22.77 -5.90
CA LYS A 214 23.83 -22.86 -4.83
C LYS A 214 24.06 -21.78 -3.77
N GLY A 215 25.31 -21.56 -3.36
CA GLY A 215 25.67 -20.50 -2.41
C GLY A 215 25.27 -19.10 -2.92
N GLU A 216 25.54 -18.81 -4.19
CA GLU A 216 25.14 -17.55 -4.84
C GLU A 216 23.62 -17.38 -4.86
N ILE A 217 22.86 -18.43 -5.18
CA ILE A 217 21.39 -18.40 -5.14
C ILE A 217 20.90 -18.09 -3.71
N LEU A 218 21.44 -18.77 -2.70
CA LEU A 218 21.04 -18.54 -1.30
C LEU A 218 21.38 -17.11 -0.82
N GLU A 219 22.50 -16.55 -1.27
CA GLU A 219 22.85 -15.15 -0.99
C GLU A 219 21.86 -14.19 -1.64
N MET A 220 21.52 -14.37 -2.93
CA MET A 220 20.52 -13.57 -3.63
C MET A 220 19.13 -13.67 -2.98
N VAL A 221 18.73 -14.88 -2.56
CA VAL A 221 17.47 -15.12 -1.84
C VAL A 221 17.48 -14.36 -0.52
N ARG A 222 18.56 -14.46 0.26
CA ARG A 222 18.70 -13.73 1.51
C ARG A 222 18.56 -12.23 1.31
N GLU A 223 19.33 -11.65 0.40
CA GLU A 223 19.28 -10.21 0.10
C GLU A 223 17.87 -9.76 -0.27
N ARG A 224 17.21 -10.53 -1.15
CA ARG A 224 15.82 -10.27 -1.56
C ARG A 224 14.87 -10.28 -0.37
N TYR A 225 14.90 -11.32 0.46
CA TYR A 225 13.96 -11.46 1.58
C TYR A 225 14.24 -10.50 2.75
N GLU A 226 15.50 -10.07 2.95
CA GLU A 226 15.82 -9.00 3.91
C GLU A 226 15.22 -7.66 3.49
N LEU A 227 15.29 -7.32 2.20
CA LEU A 227 14.65 -6.11 1.66
C LEU A 227 13.12 -6.17 1.80
N ILE A 228 12.52 -7.30 1.46
CA ILE A 228 11.08 -7.52 1.58
C ILE A 228 10.66 -7.43 3.05
N ASP A 229 11.36 -8.08 3.97
CA ASP A 229 11.04 -8.05 5.39
C ASP A 229 11.11 -6.63 5.95
N ALA A 230 12.17 -5.88 5.65
CA ALA A 230 12.30 -4.49 6.06
C ALA A 230 11.12 -3.63 5.57
N ARG A 231 10.73 -3.78 4.29
CA ARG A 231 9.58 -3.05 3.73
C ARG A 231 8.25 -3.51 4.36
N ARG A 232 8.09 -4.80 4.65
CA ARG A 232 6.89 -5.33 5.35
C ARG A 232 6.77 -4.74 6.76
N GLN A 233 7.87 -4.65 7.49
CA GLN A 233 7.88 -4.06 8.83
C GLN A 233 7.55 -2.56 8.81
N GLU A 234 8.09 -1.80 7.84
CA GLU A 234 7.74 -0.39 7.62
C GLU A 234 6.23 -0.22 7.42
N MET A 235 5.64 -1.11 6.61
CA MET A 235 4.22 -1.13 6.27
C MET A 235 3.32 -1.73 7.37
N GLY A 236 3.90 -2.20 8.48
CA GLY A 236 3.16 -2.77 9.61
C GLY A 236 2.58 -4.15 9.33
N LEU A 237 3.14 -4.89 8.37
CA LEU A 237 2.82 -6.28 8.08
C LEU A 237 3.68 -7.23 8.95
N SER A 238 3.28 -8.51 9.02
CA SER A 238 4.10 -9.53 9.69
C SER A 238 5.42 -9.70 8.95
N GLY A 239 6.51 -9.73 9.71
CA GLY A 239 7.83 -10.02 9.16
C GLY A 239 7.99 -11.46 8.70
N TYR A 240 9.06 -11.70 7.95
CA TYR A 240 9.52 -13.02 7.55
C TYR A 240 10.67 -13.49 8.44
N ASP A 241 10.75 -14.80 8.61
CA ASP A 241 11.95 -15.45 9.12
C ASP A 241 12.85 -15.74 7.91
N VAL A 242 13.78 -14.83 7.64
CA VAL A 242 14.66 -14.92 6.46
C VAL A 242 15.56 -16.15 6.56
N ASP A 243 16.00 -16.50 7.76
CA ASP A 243 16.87 -17.66 7.96
C ASP A 243 16.12 -18.95 7.63
N ASP A 244 14.87 -19.10 8.10
CA ASP A 244 14.01 -20.26 7.77
C ASP A 244 13.75 -20.37 6.25
N ILE A 245 13.51 -19.25 5.57
CA ILE A 245 13.30 -19.23 4.11
C ILE A 245 14.56 -19.66 3.37
N VAL A 246 15.74 -19.15 3.75
CA VAL A 246 17.01 -19.48 3.10
C VAL A 246 17.40 -20.93 3.37
N GLU A 247 17.22 -21.42 4.61
CA GLU A 247 17.53 -22.81 4.98
C GLU A 247 16.64 -23.82 4.25
N SER A 248 15.36 -23.48 4.01
CA SER A 248 14.41 -24.35 3.32
C SER A 248 14.32 -24.14 1.80
N TRP A 249 15.10 -23.21 1.24
CA TRP A 249 14.98 -22.78 -0.17
C TRP A 249 15.21 -23.91 -1.15
N PHE A 250 16.29 -24.67 -0.96
CA PHE A 250 16.47 -25.94 -1.64
C PHE A 250 15.94 -27.03 -0.72
N PRO A 251 15.01 -27.88 -1.17
CA PRO A 251 14.64 -29.04 -0.37
C PRO A 251 15.90 -29.85 -0.05
N ASP A 252 16.09 -30.18 1.23
CA ASP A 252 17.09 -31.17 1.65
C ASP A 252 16.90 -32.38 0.73
N GLY A 253 17.93 -32.64 -0.10
CA GLY A 253 17.82 -33.63 -1.15
C GLY A 253 17.36 -34.96 -0.58
N ASP A 254 16.46 -35.63 -1.30
CA ASP A 254 16.52 -37.08 -1.41
C ASP A 254 17.94 -37.43 -1.88
N ASP A 255 18.85 -37.61 -0.92
CA ASP A 255 20.10 -38.35 -1.09
C ASP A 255 19.71 -39.83 -1.36
N GLU A 256 19.25 -40.14 -2.58
CA GLU A 256 19.17 -41.52 -3.11
C GLU A 256 20.00 -41.69 -4.39
#